data_AF-A0A3B8HHX7-F1
#
_entry.id   AF-A0A3B8HHX7-F1
#
_cell.length_a   1.000
_cell.length_b   1.000
_cell.length_c   1.000
_cell.angle_alpha   90.00
_cell.angle_beta   90.00
_cell.angle_gamma   90.00
#
_symmetry.space_group_name_H-M   'P 1'
#
loop_
_entity.id
_entity.type
_entity.pdbx_description
1 polymer ?
#
loop_
_entity_poly.entity_id
_entity_poly.type
_entity_poly.pdbx_seq_one_letter_code
_entity_poly.pdbx_strand_id
1 'polypeptide(L)'
;DVDCPYCRKAYDWLKTQTNYTLYLFLAPLDMHPNAHDKSVKILCSEDRIAALEKAQADQEIGSDGCEAGEKALQRQSNLAGELGVSGTPLFVIDSGVRISGFDRGALAAYLKP
;
A
#
# COMPACT_ATOMS: atom_id res chain seq x y z
N ASP A 1 -2.81 -1.69 -3.01
CA ASP A 1 -4.21 -1.29 -3.21
C ASP A 1 -4.80 -0.78 -1.91
N VAL A 2 -5.40 0.42 -1.92
CA VAL A 2 -6.00 1.03 -0.72
C VAL A 2 -7.39 0.49 -0.37
N ASP A 3 -8.11 -0.06 -1.35
CA ASP A 3 -9.45 -0.64 -1.16
C ASP A 3 -9.40 -2.14 -0.89
N CYS A 4 -8.22 -2.77 -0.98
CA CYS A 4 -8.04 -4.17 -0.60
C CYS A 4 -8.23 -4.37 0.92
N PRO A 5 -9.20 -5.19 1.39
CA PRO A 5 -9.45 -5.40 2.81
C PRO A 5 -8.25 -6.02 3.55
N TYR A 6 -7.47 -6.88 2.88
CA TYR A 6 -6.26 -7.47 3.48
C TYR A 6 -5.12 -6.46 3.61
N CYS A 7 -5.01 -5.49 2.70
CA CYS A 7 -4.03 -4.40 2.84
C CYS A 7 -4.35 -3.55 4.08
N ARG A 8 -5.63 -3.20 4.29
CA ARG A 8 -6.08 -2.46 5.47
C ARG A 8 -5.75 -3.21 6.76
N LYS A 9 -6.13 -4.50 6.84
CA LYS A 9 -5.82 -5.38 7.99
C LYS A 9 -4.32 -5.48 8.26
N ALA A 10 -3.51 -5.61 7.20
CA ALA A 10 -2.05 -5.71 7.35
C ALA A 10 -1.45 -4.40 7.87
N TYR A 11 -1.88 -3.26 7.35
CA TYR A 11 -1.42 -1.95 7.81
C TYR A 11 -1.79 -1.71 9.28
N ASP A 12 -3.02 -2.03 9.68
CA ASP A 12 -3.47 -1.93 11.07
C ASP A 12 -2.65 -2.81 12.01
N TRP A 13 -2.38 -4.06 11.60
CA TRP A 13 -1.54 -4.95 12.39
C TRP A 13 -0.10 -4.44 12.47
N LEU A 14 0.49 -3.98 11.35
CA LEU A 14 1.85 -3.46 11.32
C LEU A 14 2.05 -2.26 12.26
N LYS A 15 1.07 -1.35 12.39
CA LYS A 15 1.11 -0.25 13.37
C LYS A 15 1.31 -0.69 14.82
N THR A 16 1.00 -1.95 15.14
CA THR A 16 1.21 -2.53 16.48
C THR A 16 2.56 -3.23 16.66
N GLN A 17 3.36 -3.31 15.59
CA GLN A 17 4.68 -3.93 15.59
C GLN A 17 5.78 -2.87 15.75
N THR A 18 7.00 -3.31 16.05
CA THR A 18 8.17 -2.44 16.26
C THR A 18 9.37 -2.93 15.46
N ASN A 19 10.43 -2.12 15.36
CA ASN A 19 11.70 -2.48 14.73
C ASN A 19 11.62 -2.82 13.23
N TYR A 20 10.89 -2.01 12.47
CA TYR A 20 10.86 -2.10 11.02
C TYR A 20 10.63 -0.72 10.40
N THR A 21 10.93 -0.59 9.10
CA THR A 21 10.51 0.55 8.28
C THR A 21 9.60 0.05 7.18
N LEU A 22 8.43 0.67 7.04
CA LEU A 22 7.50 0.33 5.96
C LEU A 22 7.71 1.25 4.77
N TYR A 23 8.09 0.66 3.64
CA TYR A 23 7.98 1.31 2.34
C TYR A 23 6.70 0.83 1.67
N LEU A 24 5.75 1.75 1.48
CA LEU A 24 4.44 1.43 0.91
C LEU A 24 4.37 1.93 -0.54
N PHE A 25 4.06 1.01 -1.44
CA PHE A 25 3.82 1.30 -2.85
C PHE A 25 2.36 1.00 -3.18
N LEU A 26 1.68 1.94 -3.82
CA LEU A 26 0.30 1.80 -4.24
C LEU A 26 0.25 1.10 -5.60
N ALA A 27 -0.45 -0.02 -5.62
CA ALA A 27 -0.81 -0.75 -6.82
C ALA A 27 -2.33 -1.00 -6.75
N PRO A 28 -3.16 -0.13 -7.34
CA PRO A 28 -4.60 -0.33 -7.49
C PRO A 28 -4.87 -1.55 -8.38
N LEU A 29 -5.82 -2.39 -8.00
CA LEU A 29 -6.29 -3.51 -8.80
C LEU A 29 -7.58 -3.11 -9.54
N ASP A 30 -7.77 -3.61 -10.76
CA ASP A 30 -8.90 -3.27 -11.63
C ASP A 30 -10.28 -3.56 -10.99
N MET A 31 -10.35 -4.50 -10.05
CA MET A 31 -11.57 -4.83 -9.31
C MET A 31 -11.97 -3.78 -8.27
N HIS A 32 -11.11 -2.80 -7.97
CA HIS A 32 -11.38 -1.72 -7.03
C HIS A 32 -11.43 -0.38 -7.78
N PRO A 33 -12.59 0.03 -8.34
CA PRO A 33 -12.68 1.16 -9.25
C PRO A 33 -12.28 2.51 -8.64
N ASN A 34 -12.39 2.65 -7.32
CA ASN A 34 -12.04 3.89 -6.61
C ASN A 34 -10.57 3.92 -6.15
N ALA A 35 -9.86 2.80 -6.20
CA ALA A 35 -8.51 2.70 -5.65
C ALA A 35 -7.51 3.56 -6.41
N HIS A 36 -7.71 3.77 -7.72
CA HIS A 36 -6.86 4.63 -8.53
C HIS A 36 -6.94 6.09 -8.07
N ASP A 37 -8.14 6.69 -8.08
CA ASP A 37 -8.36 8.08 -7.66
C ASP A 37 -7.87 8.33 -6.23
N LYS A 38 -8.24 7.44 -5.28
CA LYS A 38 -7.74 7.52 -3.91
C LYS A 38 -6.21 7.50 -3.85
N SER A 39 -5.57 6.64 -4.64
CA SER A 39 -4.11 6.52 -4.66
C SER A 39 -3.43 7.78 -5.20
N VAL A 40 -3.97 8.40 -6.25
CA VAL A 40 -3.47 9.67 -6.78
C VAL A 40 -3.58 10.77 -5.72
N LYS A 41 -4.73 10.89 -5.08
CA LYS A 41 -4.96 11.88 -4.01
C LYS A 41 -4.02 11.68 -2.82
N ILE A 42 -3.76 10.44 -2.41
CA ILE A 42 -2.76 10.12 -1.38
C ILE A 42 -1.37 10.62 -1.80
N LEU A 43 -0.94 10.30 -3.02
CA LEU A 43 0.41 10.66 -3.50
C LEU A 43 0.61 12.17 -3.67
N CYS A 44 -0.48 12.90 -3.90
CA CYS A 44 -0.53 14.36 -4.04
C CYS A 44 -0.75 15.11 -2.72
N SER A 45 -1.04 14.41 -1.63
CA SER A 45 -1.21 15.04 -0.32
C SER A 45 0.14 15.45 0.27
N GLU A 46 0.17 16.60 0.96
CA GLU A 46 1.33 17.05 1.73
C GLU A 46 1.69 16.02 2.82
N ASP A 47 0.66 15.58 3.56
CA ASP A 47 0.76 14.47 4.50
C ASP A 47 0.13 13.20 3.89
N ARG A 48 0.99 12.39 3.27
CA ARG A 48 0.59 11.14 2.63
C ARG A 48 0.13 10.07 3.62
N ILE A 49 0.62 10.10 4.86
CA ILE A 49 0.26 9.13 5.88
C ILE A 49 -1.16 9.44 6.37
N ALA A 50 -1.44 10.69 6.72
CA ALA A 50 -2.79 11.10 7.10
C ALA A 50 -3.80 10.86 5.96
N ALA A 51 -3.42 11.09 4.70
CA ALA A 51 -4.26 10.81 3.54
C ALA A 51 -4.52 9.30 3.36
N LEU A 52 -3.50 8.45 3.55
CA LEU A 52 -3.65 7.00 3.51
C LEU A 52 -4.62 6.51 4.60
N GLU A 53 -4.47 7.01 5.82
CA GLU A 53 -5.34 6.60 6.95
C GLU A 53 -6.80 7.02 6.73
N LYS A 54 -7.03 8.22 6.20
CA LYS A 54 -8.37 8.65 5.77
C LYS A 54 -8.95 7.72 4.71
N ALA A 55 -8.15 7.38 3.69
CA ALA A 55 -8.59 6.50 2.62
C ALA A 55 -8.95 5.08 3.12
N GLN A 56 -8.18 4.55 4.07
CA GLN A 56 -8.45 3.25 4.71
C GLN A 56 -9.72 3.26 5.56
N ALA A 57 -10.04 4.41 6.17
CA ALA A 57 -11.26 4.64 6.93
C ALA A 57 -12.46 5.06 6.04
N ASP A 58 -12.31 4.99 4.71
CA ASP A 58 -13.29 5.46 3.72
C ASP A 58 -13.75 6.91 3.95
N GLN A 59 -12.83 7.75 4.44
CA GLN A 59 -13.01 9.19 4.60
C GLN A 59 -12.47 9.95 3.38
N GLU A 60 -12.98 11.16 3.16
CA GLU A 60 -12.53 12.02 2.08
C GLU A 60 -11.08 12.49 2.28
N ILE A 61 -10.30 12.41 1.21
CA ILE A 61 -8.94 12.94 1.12
C ILE A 61 -9.06 14.37 0.59
N GLY A 62 -8.49 15.35 1.31
CA GLY A 62 -8.60 16.78 0.95
C GLY A 62 -7.74 17.23 -0.23
N SER A 63 -7.09 16.31 -0.95
CA SER A 63 -6.32 16.62 -2.16
C SER A 63 -7.18 16.35 -3.39
N ASP A 64 -7.12 17.23 -4.38
CA ASP A 64 -7.82 17.10 -5.66
C ASP A 64 -7.05 16.22 -6.68
N GLY A 65 -5.94 15.61 -6.26
CA GLY A 65 -5.03 14.91 -7.16
C GLY A 65 -4.13 15.86 -7.96
N CYS A 66 -3.13 15.30 -8.63
CA CYS A 66 -2.07 16.06 -9.30
C CYS A 66 -1.29 15.18 -10.28
N GLU A 67 -0.72 15.78 -11.32
CA GLU A 67 0.04 15.07 -12.35
C GLU A 67 1.26 14.31 -11.79
N ALA A 68 1.89 14.85 -10.75
CA ALA A 68 3.02 14.19 -10.10
C ALA A 68 2.60 12.87 -9.41
N GLY A 69 1.41 12.84 -8.80
CA GLY A 69 0.83 11.65 -8.19
C GLY A 69 0.44 10.61 -9.22
N GLU A 70 -0.16 11.02 -10.33
CA GLU A 70 -0.46 10.14 -11.48
C GLU A 70 0.81 9.46 -12.01
N LYS A 71 1.84 10.25 -12.29
CA LYS A 71 3.14 9.73 -12.75
C LYS A 71 3.77 8.80 -11.73
N ALA A 72 3.64 9.09 -10.43
CA ALA A 72 4.14 8.23 -9.37
C ALA A 72 3.37 6.91 -9.29
N LEU A 73 2.04 6.95 -9.36
CA LEU A 73 1.18 5.78 -9.33
C LEU A 73 1.46 4.88 -10.53
N GLN A 74 1.56 5.44 -11.73
CA GLN A 74 1.88 4.68 -12.94
C GLN A 74 3.22 3.95 -12.82
N ARG A 75 4.26 4.60 -12.27
CA ARG A 75 5.56 3.94 -12.03
C ARG A 75 5.44 2.78 -11.04
N GLN A 76 4.67 2.95 -9.97
CA GLN A 76 4.45 1.90 -8.96
C GLN A 76 3.69 0.71 -9.56
N SER A 77 2.62 0.97 -10.31
CA SER A 77 1.83 -0.06 -11.00
C SER A 77 2.66 -0.82 -12.05
N ASN A 78 3.47 -0.12 -12.84
CA ASN A 78 4.36 -0.76 -13.82
C ASN A 78 5.37 -1.67 -13.14
N LEU A 79 6.04 -1.19 -12.08
CA LEU A 79 6.99 -1.98 -11.32
C LEU A 79 6.31 -3.21 -10.70
N ALA A 80 5.09 -3.08 -10.17
CA ALA A 80 4.33 -4.21 -9.65
C ALA A 80 4.06 -5.24 -10.76
N GLY A 81 3.69 -4.80 -11.96
CA GLY A 81 3.53 -5.67 -13.13
C GLY A 81 4.82 -6.39 -13.53
N GLU A 82 5.94 -5.68 -13.63
CA GLU A 82 7.26 -6.23 -13.95
C GLU A 82 7.74 -7.26 -12.92
N LEU A 83 7.42 -7.04 -11.64
CA LEU A 83 7.72 -7.98 -10.57
C LEU A 83 6.75 -9.17 -10.51
N GLY A 84 5.72 -9.21 -11.36
CA GLY A 84 4.73 -10.29 -11.40
C GLY A 84 3.77 -10.27 -10.20
N VAL A 85 3.50 -9.09 -9.63
CA VAL A 85 2.54 -8.93 -8.54
C VAL A 85 1.12 -9.11 -9.09
N SER A 86 0.46 -10.21 -8.71
CA SER A 86 -0.90 -10.55 -9.14
C SER A 86 -1.97 -10.26 -8.08
N GLY A 87 -1.57 -9.83 -6.88
CA GLY A 87 -2.48 -9.55 -5.77
C GLY A 87 -1.83 -8.70 -4.69
N THR A 88 -2.66 -8.11 -3.83
CA THR A 88 -2.20 -7.25 -2.73
C THR A 88 -2.81 -7.69 -1.38
N PRO A 89 -2.09 -7.56 -0.25
CA PRO A 89 -0.72 -7.05 -0.16
C PRO A 89 0.31 -8.08 -0.61
N LEU A 90 1.47 -7.59 -1.05
CA LEU A 90 2.69 -8.39 -1.24
C LEU A 90 3.80 -7.67 -0.46
N PHE A 91 4.55 -8.42 0.34
CA PHE A 91 5.70 -7.89 1.07
C PHE A 91 6.99 -8.42 0.45
N VAL A 92 8.01 -7.56 0.40
CA VAL A 92 9.38 -7.94 0.07
C VAL A 92 10.23 -7.54 1.27
N ILE A 93 10.85 -8.51 1.92
CA ILE A 93 11.70 -8.27 3.09
C ILE A 93 13.15 -8.00 2.65
N ASP A 94 14.01 -7.61 3.59
CA ASP A 94 15.42 -7.24 3.35
C ASP A 94 16.25 -8.31 2.62
N SER A 95 15.98 -9.59 2.86
CA SER A 95 16.58 -10.72 2.15
C SER A 95 16.10 -10.89 0.70
N GLY A 96 15.13 -10.10 0.26
CA GLY A 96 14.48 -10.22 -1.05
C GLY A 96 13.36 -11.28 -1.11
N VAL A 97 13.12 -12.00 -0.02
CA VAL A 97 12.02 -12.98 0.06
C VAL A 97 10.67 -12.27 -0.05
N ARG A 98 9.76 -12.90 -0.80
CA ARG A 98 8.39 -12.43 -1.02
C ARG A 98 7.43 -13.13 -0.08
N ILE A 99 6.60 -12.36 0.64
CA ILE A 99 5.51 -12.86 1.47
C ILE A 99 4.19 -12.38 0.83
N SER A 100 3.46 -13.31 0.23
CA SER A 100 2.21 -13.03 -0.48
C SER A 100 1.03 -12.97 0.48
N GLY A 101 0.19 -11.94 0.32
CA GLY A 101 -0.97 -11.72 1.16
C GLY A 101 -0.61 -11.27 2.58
N PHE A 102 -1.63 -11.14 3.43
CA PHE A 102 -1.43 -10.85 4.84
C PHE A 102 -1.14 -12.14 5.64
N ASP A 103 -0.03 -12.81 5.33
CA ASP A 103 0.47 -13.93 6.13
C ASP A 103 1.11 -13.41 7.42
N ARG A 104 0.27 -13.27 8.45
CA ARG A 104 0.70 -12.80 9.77
C ARG A 104 1.75 -13.71 10.41
N GLY A 105 1.76 -15.02 10.12
CA GLY A 105 2.74 -15.95 10.67
C GLY A 105 4.13 -15.71 10.11
N ALA A 106 4.24 -15.62 8.79
CA ALA A 106 5.48 -15.30 8.10
C ALA A 106 6.01 -13.90 8.47
N LEU A 107 5.13 -12.90 8.50
CA LEU A 107 5.50 -11.54 8.91
C LEU A 107 5.97 -11.48 10.36
N ALA A 108 5.26 -12.12 11.28
CA ALA A 108 5.66 -12.16 12.69
C ALA A 108 6.97 -12.93 12.88
N ALA A 109 7.25 -13.95 12.08
CA ALA A 109 8.54 -14.65 12.12
C ALA A 109 9.69 -13.75 11.64
N TYR A 110 9.46 -12.93 10.61
CA TYR A 110 10.43 -11.96 10.12
C TYR A 110 10.70 -10.81 11.12
N LEU A 111 9.66 -10.28 11.75
CA LEU A 111 9.77 -9.15 12.69
C LEU A 111 10.33 -9.54 14.07
N LYS A 112 10.66 -10.82 14.31
CA LYS A 112 11.30 -11.22 15.56
C LYS A 112 12.69 -10.59 15.68
N PRO A 113 13.09 -10.15 16.89
CA PRO A 113 14.43 -9.63 17.14
C PRO A 113 15.54 -10.65 16.86
#